data_AF-A0A7J5BFQ7-F1
#
_entry.id   AF-A0A7J5BFQ7-F1
#
_cell.length_a   1.000
_cell.length_b   1.000
_cell.length_c   1.000
_cell.angle_alpha   90.00
_cell.angle_beta   90.00
_cell.angle_gamma   90.00
#
_symmetry.space_group_name_H-M   'P 1'
#
loop_
_entity.id
_entity.type
_entity.pdbx_description
1 polymer ?
#
loop_
_entity_poly.entity_id
_entity_poly.type
_entity_poly.pdbx_seq_one_letter_code
_entity_poly.pdbx_strand_id
1 'polypeptide(L)'
;MRAPQRALSLFPISQNYSPNKYFNEEIRTMTAITAQETDLLEEAKIRRLNYEYANAIDNSRVEDVVNSFTEDGVFDMQSLGAPAAFEGAEGLRAAFTGMVESMAGCLHMMMNHLIEVAGDRATGTVYCDAYTLQPDGERVQMLVFYTDQYVKQDGEWKFAERIVKPLLAGAKN
;
A
#
# COMPACT_ATOMS: atom_id res chain seq x y z
N MET A 1 -60.74 -7.79 -61.02
CA MET A 1 -60.19 -6.94 -59.96
C MET A 1 -59.24 -7.78 -59.12
N ARG A 2 -57.92 -7.54 -59.20
CA ARG A 2 -56.88 -8.21 -58.40
C ARG A 2 -56.47 -7.28 -57.24
N ALA A 3 -56.46 -7.79 -56.02
CA ALA A 3 -55.93 -7.07 -54.85
C ALA A 3 -54.39 -7.08 -54.87
N PRO A 4 -53.69 -6.02 -54.43
CA PRO A 4 -52.24 -6.02 -54.38
C PRO A 4 -51.73 -6.70 -53.10
N GLN A 5 -50.75 -7.59 -53.25
CA GLN A 5 -49.92 -8.08 -52.16
C GLN A 5 -49.03 -6.93 -51.66
N ARG A 6 -49.14 -6.57 -50.38
CA ARG A 6 -48.14 -5.73 -49.72
C ARG A 6 -46.99 -6.61 -49.24
N ALA A 7 -45.81 -6.41 -49.83
CA ALA A 7 -44.56 -6.97 -49.35
C ALA A 7 -44.23 -6.37 -47.98
N LEU A 8 -43.96 -7.22 -46.99
CA LEU A 8 -43.29 -6.79 -45.76
C LEU A 8 -41.87 -6.33 -46.13
N SER A 9 -41.57 -5.05 -45.91
CA SER A 9 -40.22 -4.53 -46.01
C SER A 9 -39.37 -5.09 -44.87
N LEU A 10 -38.54 -6.08 -45.16
CA LEU A 10 -37.39 -6.44 -44.34
C LEU A 10 -36.45 -5.23 -44.33
N PHE A 11 -36.36 -4.53 -43.20
CA PHE A 11 -35.28 -3.56 -42.99
C PHE A 11 -33.94 -4.31 -43.13
N PRO A 12 -32.95 -3.76 -43.85
CA PRO A 12 -31.66 -4.41 -43.99
C PRO A 12 -30.98 -4.46 -42.62
N ILE A 13 -30.65 -5.68 -42.17
CA ILE A 13 -29.65 -5.87 -41.12
C ILE A 13 -28.38 -5.19 -41.66
N SER A 14 -27.92 -4.15 -40.95
CA SER A 14 -26.67 -3.46 -41.25
C SER A 14 -25.55 -4.49 -41.48
N GLN A 15 -24.93 -4.46 -42.67
CA GLN A 15 -23.82 -5.36 -43.03
C GLN A 15 -22.56 -5.19 -42.16
N ASN A 16 -22.58 -4.27 -41.18
CA ASN A 16 -21.48 -4.03 -40.25
C ASN A 16 -21.68 -4.71 -38.88
N TYR A 17 -22.73 -5.50 -38.69
CA TYR A 17 -22.93 -6.27 -37.46
C TYR A 17 -22.02 -7.52 -37.46
N SER A 18 -20.89 -7.43 -36.77
CA SER A 18 -20.05 -8.60 -36.43
C SER A 18 -20.22 -8.89 -34.94
N PRO A 19 -20.99 -9.92 -34.55
CA PRO A 19 -21.18 -10.30 -33.15
C PRO A 19 -19.85 -10.49 -32.42
N ASN A 20 -18.86 -11.04 -33.10
CA ASN A 20 -17.54 -11.33 -32.53
C ASN A 20 -16.72 -10.06 -32.23
N LYS A 21 -16.93 -8.96 -32.97
CA LYS A 21 -16.19 -7.71 -32.72
C LYS A 21 -16.65 -7.06 -31.40
N TYR A 22 -17.96 -6.92 -31.22
CA TYR A 22 -18.54 -6.32 -30.02
C TYR A 22 -18.33 -7.20 -28.78
N PHE A 23 -18.45 -8.52 -28.94
CA PHE A 23 -18.15 -9.48 -27.87
C PHE A 23 -16.68 -9.42 -27.41
N ASN A 24 -15.72 -9.27 -28.33
CA ASN A 24 -14.31 -9.12 -27.98
C ASN A 24 -14.00 -7.76 -27.33
N GLU A 25 -14.67 -6.69 -27.74
CA GLU A 25 -14.56 -5.37 -27.09
C GLU A 25 -15.14 -5.39 -25.66
N GLU A 26 -16.29 -6.06 -25.46
CA GLU A 26 -16.88 -6.26 -24.13
C GLU A 26 -15.98 -7.08 -23.21
N ILE A 27 -15.40 -8.19 -23.69
CA ILE A 27 -14.45 -9.01 -22.92
C ILE A 27 -13.21 -8.20 -22.55
N ARG A 28 -12.64 -7.44 -23.50
CA ARG A 28 -11.47 -6.59 -23.24
C ARG A 28 -11.77 -5.53 -22.17
N THR A 29 -12.94 -4.91 -22.26
CA THR A 29 -13.40 -3.89 -21.30
C THR A 29 -13.61 -4.50 -19.92
N MET A 30 -14.29 -5.64 -19.84
CA MET A 30 -14.51 -6.37 -18.59
C MET A 30 -13.18 -6.77 -17.94
N THR A 31 -12.24 -7.29 -18.73
CA THR A 31 -10.90 -7.67 -18.25
C THR A 31 -10.15 -6.47 -17.68
N ALA A 32 -10.16 -5.33 -18.38
CA ALA A 32 -9.52 -4.11 -17.92
C ALA A 32 -10.15 -3.57 -16.62
N ILE A 33 -11.48 -3.61 -16.49
CA ILE A 33 -12.18 -3.23 -15.27
C ILE A 33 -11.77 -4.14 -14.11
N THR A 34 -11.78 -5.46 -14.32
CA THR A 34 -11.40 -6.41 -13.25
C THR A 34 -9.94 -6.25 -12.80
N ALA A 35 -9.03 -5.91 -13.71
CA ALA A 35 -7.64 -5.62 -13.37
C ALA A 35 -7.54 -4.35 -12.51
N GLN A 36 -8.24 -3.28 -12.91
CA GLN A 36 -8.28 -2.03 -12.15
C GLN A 36 -8.92 -2.20 -10.76
N GLU A 37 -10.01 -2.95 -10.66
CA GLU A 37 -10.64 -3.28 -9.37
C GLU A 37 -9.71 -4.07 -8.46
N THR A 38 -8.95 -5.01 -9.04
CA THR A 38 -7.94 -5.78 -8.30
C THR A 38 -6.86 -4.85 -7.77
N ASP A 39 -6.28 -3.99 -8.59
CA ASP A 39 -5.22 -3.06 -8.17
C ASP A 39 -5.69 -2.14 -7.04
N LEU A 40 -6.89 -1.55 -7.16
CA LEU A 40 -7.47 -0.71 -6.10
C LEU A 40 -7.69 -1.47 -4.78
N LEU A 41 -8.10 -2.74 -4.85
CA LEU A 41 -8.25 -3.59 -3.67
C LEU A 41 -6.88 -3.90 -3.03
N GLU A 42 -5.87 -4.18 -3.83
CA GLU A 42 -4.51 -4.43 -3.33
C GLU A 42 -3.89 -3.17 -2.70
N GLU A 43 -4.08 -1.99 -3.31
CA GLU A 43 -3.71 -0.71 -2.69
C GLU A 43 -4.40 -0.51 -1.33
N ALA A 44 -5.70 -0.79 -1.23
CA ALA A 44 -6.44 -0.66 0.02
C ALA A 44 -5.89 -1.58 1.13
N LYS A 45 -5.47 -2.80 0.77
CA LYS A 45 -4.82 -3.73 1.71
C LYS A 45 -3.45 -3.22 2.16
N ILE A 46 -2.66 -2.63 1.26
CA ILE A 46 -1.36 -2.03 1.60
C ILE A 46 -1.52 -0.78 2.50
N ARG A 47 -2.55 0.05 2.26
CA ARG A 47 -2.89 1.15 3.18
C ARG A 47 -3.25 0.63 4.57
N ARG A 48 -4.05 -0.44 4.61
CA ARG A 48 -4.43 -1.10 5.86
C ARG A 48 -3.22 -1.66 6.62
N LEU A 49 -2.28 -2.33 5.94
CA LEU A 49 -1.01 -2.78 6.52
C LEU A 49 -0.27 -1.62 7.22
N ASN A 50 -0.21 -0.44 6.59
CA ASN A 50 0.40 0.75 7.17
C ASN A 50 -0.30 1.22 8.44
N TYR A 51 -1.63 1.21 8.47
CA TYR A 51 -2.41 1.62 9.64
C TYR A 51 -2.32 0.60 10.78
N GLU A 52 -2.29 -0.69 10.46
CA GLU A 52 -2.12 -1.77 11.43
C GLU A 52 -0.71 -1.73 12.04
N TYR A 53 0.33 -1.49 11.24
CA TYR A 53 1.68 -1.21 11.72
C TYR A 53 1.71 -0.03 12.70
N ALA A 54 1.15 1.12 12.31
CA ALA A 54 1.13 2.32 13.15
C ALA A 54 0.37 2.05 14.47
N ASN A 55 -0.78 1.39 14.39
CA ASN A 55 -1.54 1.02 15.56
C ASN A 55 -0.79 0.03 16.47
N ALA A 56 -0.05 -0.92 15.91
CA ALA A 56 0.73 -1.89 16.68
C ALA A 56 1.87 -1.23 17.46
N ILE A 57 2.66 -0.37 16.81
CA ILE A 57 3.77 0.33 17.48
C ILE A 57 3.25 1.32 18.54
N ASP A 58 2.17 2.06 18.24
CA ASP A 58 1.55 3.01 19.18
C ASP A 58 0.98 2.34 20.43
N ASN A 59 0.73 1.02 20.37
CA ASN A 59 0.22 0.21 21.49
C ASN A 59 1.25 -0.82 21.98
N SER A 60 2.53 -0.63 21.67
CA SER A 60 3.62 -1.49 22.17
C SER A 60 3.50 -2.97 21.78
N ARG A 61 2.76 -3.31 20.71
CA ARG A 61 2.56 -4.69 20.25
C ARG A 61 3.68 -5.10 19.29
N VAL A 62 4.86 -5.35 19.85
CA VAL A 62 6.09 -5.60 19.07
C VAL A 62 5.95 -6.77 18.10
N GLU A 63 5.37 -7.89 18.51
CA GLU A 63 5.21 -9.04 17.61
C GLU A 63 4.29 -8.74 16.41
N ASP A 64 3.25 -7.93 16.59
CA ASP A 64 2.39 -7.51 15.48
C ASP A 64 3.18 -6.63 14.49
N VAL A 65 4.06 -5.76 15.01
CA VAL A 65 4.96 -4.96 14.17
C VAL A 65 5.90 -5.88 13.39
N VAL A 66 6.57 -6.83 14.05
CA VAL A 66 7.50 -7.76 13.39
C VAL A 66 6.77 -8.61 12.35
N ASN A 67 5.56 -9.10 12.65
CA ASN A 67 4.75 -9.90 11.73
C ASN A 67 4.24 -9.12 10.51
N SER A 68 4.26 -7.79 10.54
CA SER A 68 3.96 -6.95 9.38
C SER A 68 5.06 -6.99 8.31
N PHE A 69 6.27 -7.48 8.65
CA PHE A 69 7.38 -7.67 7.72
C PHE A 69 7.44 -9.10 7.17
N THR A 70 8.19 -9.27 6.08
CA THR A 70 8.65 -10.59 5.62
C THR A 70 9.68 -11.15 6.60
N GLU A 71 9.93 -12.47 6.55
CA GLU A 71 10.91 -13.13 7.44
C GLU A 71 12.31 -12.51 7.35
N ASP A 72 12.68 -12.07 6.15
CA ASP A 72 13.92 -11.37 5.77
C ASP A 72 13.76 -9.84 5.67
N GLY A 73 12.68 -9.29 6.23
CA GLY A 73 12.32 -7.89 6.07
C GLY A 73 13.33 -6.92 6.68
N VAL A 74 13.41 -5.72 6.11
CA VAL A 74 14.38 -4.70 6.48
C VAL A 74 13.70 -3.43 6.98
N PHE A 75 14.17 -2.90 8.10
CA PHE A 75 13.81 -1.59 8.61
C PHE A 75 15.06 -0.70 8.71
N ASP A 76 15.14 0.32 7.86
CA ASP A 76 16.30 1.21 7.76
C ASP A 76 15.96 2.59 8.34
N MET A 77 16.65 2.95 9.43
CA MET A 77 16.62 4.28 10.05
C MET A 77 17.98 5.00 10.00
N GLN A 78 18.89 4.60 9.13
CA GLN A 78 20.25 5.16 9.05
C GLN A 78 20.23 6.66 8.72
N SER A 79 19.28 7.11 7.92
CA SER A 79 19.09 8.55 7.64
C SER A 79 18.64 9.36 8.87
N LEU A 80 18.19 8.68 9.94
CA LEU A 80 17.88 9.25 11.24
C LEU A 80 18.97 9.00 12.29
N GLY A 81 20.14 8.47 11.87
CA GLY A 81 21.29 8.26 12.74
C GLY A 81 21.43 6.86 13.33
N ALA A 82 20.60 5.89 12.94
CA ALA A 82 20.84 4.49 13.30
C ALA A 82 22.17 3.99 12.71
N PRO A 83 22.93 3.14 13.42
CA PRO A 83 24.25 2.70 12.97
C PRO A 83 24.21 1.72 11.79
N ALA A 84 23.09 1.03 11.61
CA ALA A 84 22.83 0.08 10.52
C ALA A 84 21.31 -0.11 10.35
N ALA A 85 20.90 -0.77 9.26
CA ALA A 85 19.54 -1.27 9.12
C ALA A 85 19.29 -2.46 10.06
N PHE A 86 18.03 -2.69 10.41
CA PHE A 86 17.57 -3.82 11.19
C PHE A 86 16.95 -4.86 10.26
N GLU A 87 17.48 -6.07 10.25
CA GLU A 87 17.16 -7.09 9.26
C GLU A 87 16.63 -8.36 9.92
N GLY A 88 15.64 -8.95 9.26
CA GLY A 88 14.99 -10.19 9.66
C GLY A 88 14.23 -10.10 10.98
N ALA A 89 13.44 -11.14 11.27
CA ALA A 89 12.55 -11.13 12.43
C ALA A 89 13.25 -10.85 13.77
N GLU A 90 14.47 -11.36 13.99
CA GLU A 90 15.23 -11.12 15.22
C GLU A 90 15.74 -9.68 15.33
N GLY A 91 16.32 -9.14 14.26
CA GLY A 91 16.82 -7.76 14.24
C GLY A 91 15.69 -6.75 14.41
N LEU A 92 14.58 -6.96 13.70
CA LEU A 92 13.37 -6.14 13.82
C LEU A 92 12.81 -6.17 15.24
N ARG A 93 12.68 -7.37 15.84
CA ARG A 93 12.17 -7.51 17.21
C ARG A 93 13.04 -6.75 18.22
N ALA A 94 14.35 -6.94 18.15
CA ALA A 94 15.28 -6.24 19.04
C ALA A 94 15.16 -4.72 18.90
N ALA A 95 15.07 -4.22 17.66
CA ALA A 95 14.92 -2.79 17.38
C ALA A 95 13.61 -2.22 17.94
N PHE A 96 12.47 -2.84 17.63
CA PHE A 96 11.16 -2.34 18.05
C PHE A 96 10.92 -2.49 19.55
N THR A 97 11.42 -3.57 20.19
CA THR A 97 11.43 -3.67 21.66
C THR A 97 12.20 -2.52 22.28
N GLY A 98 13.43 -2.26 21.82
CA GLY A 98 14.24 -1.16 22.34
C GLY A 98 13.60 0.21 22.15
N MET A 99 12.98 0.46 20.99
CA MET A 99 12.24 1.70 20.73
C MET A 99 11.08 1.86 21.71
N VAL A 100 10.19 0.87 21.78
CA VAL A 100 8.99 0.91 22.62
C VAL A 100 9.34 1.07 24.10
N GLU A 101 10.38 0.39 24.60
CA GLU A 101 10.81 0.49 25.99
C GLU A 101 11.48 1.83 26.32
N SER A 102 12.06 2.51 25.33
CA SER A 102 12.73 3.80 25.53
C SER A 102 11.75 4.98 25.69
N MET A 103 10.49 4.79 25.31
CA MET A 103 9.47 5.84 25.28
C MET A 103 8.32 5.56 26.24
N ALA A 104 7.69 6.62 26.78
CA ALA A 104 6.45 6.51 27.54
C ALA A 104 5.21 6.37 26.65
N GLY A 105 5.33 6.69 25.35
CA GLY A 105 4.30 6.45 24.35
C GLY A 105 4.65 7.08 23.01
N CYS A 106 3.93 6.68 21.96
CA CYS A 106 4.05 7.29 20.64
C CYS A 106 2.71 7.38 19.91
N LEU A 107 2.69 8.16 18.83
CA LEU A 107 1.59 8.28 17.89
C LEU A 107 2.17 8.44 16.49
N HIS A 108 1.72 7.62 15.54
CA HIS A 108 2.13 7.70 14.14
C HIS A 108 0.94 8.06 13.23
N MET A 109 0.94 9.29 12.71
CA MET A 109 -0.07 9.73 11.74
C MET A 109 0.42 9.51 10.32
N MET A 110 -0.14 8.52 9.62
CA MET A 110 0.26 8.12 8.27
C MET A 110 -0.55 8.87 7.21
N MET A 111 0.11 9.56 6.29
CA MET A 111 -0.49 10.51 5.34
C MET A 111 0.10 10.35 3.94
N ASN A 112 -0.61 10.89 2.94
CA ASN A 112 -0.14 11.03 1.56
C ASN A 112 0.46 9.74 0.97
N HIS A 113 -0.17 8.59 1.29
CA HIS A 113 0.34 7.28 0.88
C HIS A 113 0.09 7.07 -0.62
N LEU A 114 1.16 7.01 -1.40
CA LEU A 114 1.15 6.67 -2.83
C LEU A 114 1.66 5.25 -2.98
N ILE A 115 0.97 4.44 -3.79
CA ILE A 115 1.22 3.00 -3.93
C ILE A 115 1.23 2.67 -5.42
N GLU A 116 2.18 1.85 -5.82
CA GLU A 116 2.24 1.26 -7.16
C GLU A 116 2.27 -0.26 -7.03
N VAL A 117 1.22 -0.94 -7.50
CA VAL A 117 1.08 -2.39 -7.43
C VAL A 117 1.56 -3.02 -8.75
N ALA A 118 2.33 -4.09 -8.66
CA ALA A 118 2.82 -4.88 -9.77
C ALA A 118 2.76 -6.38 -9.42
N GLY A 119 1.57 -6.97 -9.58
CA GLY A 119 1.31 -8.37 -9.20
C GLY A 119 1.46 -8.57 -7.70
N ASP A 120 2.35 -9.47 -7.29
CA ASP A 120 2.63 -9.78 -5.88
C ASP A 120 3.73 -8.90 -5.24
N ARG A 121 4.09 -7.80 -5.91
CA ARG A 121 5.02 -6.79 -5.40
C ARG A 121 4.37 -5.41 -5.49
N ALA A 122 4.76 -4.51 -4.60
CA ALA A 122 4.38 -3.11 -4.69
C ALA A 122 5.47 -2.22 -4.12
N THR A 123 5.43 -0.94 -4.48
CA THR A 123 6.23 0.11 -3.84
C THR A 123 5.29 1.16 -3.26
N GLY A 124 5.79 1.92 -2.29
CA GLY A 124 5.01 3.05 -1.79
C GLY A 124 5.83 4.10 -1.08
N THR A 125 5.25 5.28 -1.00
CA THR A 125 5.79 6.40 -0.25
C THR A 125 4.75 6.89 0.74
N VAL A 126 5.17 7.19 1.97
CA VAL A 126 4.25 7.63 3.03
C VAL A 126 4.84 8.80 3.78
N TYR A 127 4.05 9.85 3.98
CA TYR A 127 4.43 10.94 4.88
C TYR A 127 3.95 10.54 6.27
N CYS A 128 4.74 10.79 7.29
CA CYS A 128 4.31 10.53 8.65
C CYS A 128 4.70 11.67 9.58
N ASP A 129 3.74 12.07 10.40
CA ASP A 129 3.95 12.95 11.53
C ASP A 129 3.89 12.10 12.80
N ALA A 130 5.07 11.89 13.37
CA ALA A 130 5.28 11.00 14.50
C ALA A 130 5.55 11.81 15.76
N TYR A 131 4.85 11.46 16.84
CA TYR A 131 5.06 12.02 18.16
C TYR A 131 5.58 10.95 19.10
N THR A 132 6.53 11.31 19.96
CA THR A 132 7.02 10.46 21.04
C THR A 132 6.95 11.22 22.34
N LEU A 133 6.40 10.57 23.37
CA LEU A 133 6.43 11.04 24.75
C LEU A 133 7.58 10.33 25.46
N GLN A 134 8.54 11.11 25.95
CA GLN A 134 9.67 10.59 26.71
C GLN A 134 9.30 10.31 28.17
N PRO A 135 10.06 9.45 28.88
CA PRO A 135 9.80 9.15 30.30
C PRO A 135 9.81 10.37 31.23
N ASP A 136 10.55 11.43 30.88
CA ASP A 136 10.60 12.69 31.63
C ASP A 136 9.44 13.67 31.29
N GLY A 137 8.56 13.28 30.36
CA GLY A 137 7.42 14.07 29.90
C GLY A 137 7.71 14.96 28.69
N GLU A 138 8.94 15.00 28.17
CA GLU A 138 9.26 15.71 26.93
C GLU A 138 8.48 15.12 25.75
N ARG A 139 7.99 15.99 24.86
CA ARG A 139 7.33 15.59 23.61
C ARG A 139 8.23 15.92 22.44
N VAL A 140 8.62 14.89 21.70
CA VAL A 140 9.40 15.02 20.48
C VAL A 140 8.48 14.79 19.28
N GLN A 141 8.58 15.64 18.27
CA GLN A 141 7.88 15.50 16.99
C GLN A 141 8.90 15.23 15.88
N MET A 142 8.59 14.29 15.00
CA MET A 142 9.38 13.99 13.81
C MET A 142 8.47 13.92 12.58
N LEU A 143 8.79 14.74 11.57
CA LEU A 143 8.23 14.59 10.24
C LEU A 143 9.12 13.66 9.43
N VAL A 144 8.60 12.49 9.09
CA VAL A 144 9.32 11.43 8.39
C VAL A 144 8.69 11.09 7.05
N PHE A 145 9.53 10.58 6.15
CA PHE A 145 9.17 10.10 4.84
C PHE A 145 9.59 8.63 4.73
N TYR A 146 8.61 7.75 4.55
CA TYR A 146 8.85 6.34 4.32
C TYR A 146 8.98 6.06 2.82
N THR A 147 9.96 5.23 2.47
CA THR A 147 10.09 4.59 1.16
C THR A 147 9.99 3.09 1.40
N ASP A 148 8.89 2.49 0.95
CA ASP A 148 8.53 1.10 1.27
C ASP A 148 8.59 0.21 0.02
N GLN A 149 9.01 -1.03 0.23
CA GLN A 149 8.82 -2.14 -0.69
C GLN A 149 7.91 -3.18 -0.02
N TYR A 150 6.89 -3.65 -0.75
CA TYR A 150 5.93 -4.62 -0.27
C TYR A 150 5.99 -5.90 -1.11
N VAL A 151 5.76 -7.03 -0.45
CA VAL A 151 5.59 -8.34 -1.10
C VAL A 151 4.34 -9.00 -0.55
N LYS A 152 3.59 -9.64 -1.43
CA LYS A 152 2.43 -10.45 -1.06
C LYS A 152 2.88 -11.90 -0.86
N GLN A 153 2.65 -12.44 0.34
CA GLN A 153 2.96 -13.82 0.71
C GLN A 153 1.69 -14.46 1.24
N ASP A 154 1.31 -15.62 0.70
CA ASP A 154 0.11 -16.37 1.11
C ASP A 154 -1.19 -15.54 1.14
N GLY A 155 -1.29 -14.55 0.23
CA GLY A 155 -2.46 -13.68 0.11
C GLY A 155 -2.42 -12.40 0.96
N GLU A 156 -1.41 -12.24 1.82
CA GLU A 156 -1.23 -11.10 2.72
C GLU A 156 -0.06 -10.22 2.28
N TRP A 157 -0.24 -8.90 2.35
CA TRP A 157 0.85 -7.95 2.09
C TRP A 157 1.71 -7.76 3.32
N LYS A 158 3.03 -7.74 3.11
CA LYS A 158 4.04 -7.50 4.13
C LYS A 158 5.06 -6.48 3.65
N PHE A 159 5.72 -5.81 4.59
CA PHE A 159 6.91 -5.00 4.32
C PHE A 159 8.09 -5.91 4.02
N ALA A 160 8.63 -5.84 2.81
CA ALA A 160 9.95 -6.40 2.52
C ALA A 160 11.05 -5.42 2.95
N GLU A 161 10.81 -4.12 2.76
CA GLU A 161 11.71 -3.06 3.20
C GLU A 161 10.91 -1.81 3.57
N ARG A 162 11.35 -1.14 4.62
CA ARG A 162 10.90 0.21 4.98
C ARG A 162 12.10 1.07 5.32
N ILE A 163 12.32 2.13 4.52
CA ILE A 163 13.37 3.11 4.73
C ILE A 163 12.76 4.41 5.27
N VAL A 164 13.24 4.85 6.43
CA VAL A 164 12.80 6.07 7.12
C VAL A 164 13.78 7.21 6.88
N LYS A 165 13.27 8.33 6.36
CA LYS A 165 14.06 9.54 6.09
C LYS A 165 13.39 10.75 6.74
N PRO A 166 14.13 11.83 7.06
CA PRO A 166 13.49 13.09 7.45
C PRO A 166 12.71 13.67 6.27
N LEU A 167 11.45 14.06 6.49
CA LEU A 167 10.60 14.63 5.43
C LEU A 167 11.12 15.99 4.96
N LEU A 168 11.67 16.80 5.88
CA LEU A 168 12.09 18.18 5.62
C LEU A 168 13.61 18.38 5.69
N ALA A 169 14.40 17.34 5.39
CA ALA A 169 15.86 17.46 5.37
C ALA A 169 16.30 18.61 4.45
N GLY A 170 16.96 19.64 5.03
CA GLY A 170 17.46 20.81 4.30
C GLY A 170 16.49 22.00 4.20
N ALA A 171 15.34 21.98 4.86
CA ALA A 171 14.50 23.18 5.00
C ALA A 171 15.26 24.27 5.74
N LYS A 172 15.55 25.38 5.05
CA LYS A 172 16.13 26.58 5.68
C LYS A 172 15.01 27.28 6.46
N ASN A 173 15.19 27.40 7.77
CA ASN A 173 14.42 28.33 8.60
C ASN A 173 14.62 29.78 8.12
#